data_AF-A0A966PYR9-F1
#
_entry.id   AF-A0A966PYR9-F1
#
_cell.length_a   1.000
_cell.length_b   1.000
_cell.length_c   1.000
_cell.angle_alpha   90.00
_cell.angle_beta   90.00
_cell.angle_gamma   90.00
#
_symmetry.space_group_name_H-M   'P 1'
#
loop_
_entity.id
_entity.type
_entity.pdbx_description
1 polymer ?
#
loop_
_entity_poly.entity_id
_entity_poly.type
_entity_poly.pdbx_seq_one_letter_code
_entity_poly.pdbx_strand_id
1 'polypeptide(L)' 'MSDIRQEMDNVISELEKRGVNPNSYLDPNNVGLGDVVEGVLQSVGITEERFKEWFGLKECNCSKRKAWLNSLFSWKKNQG' A
#
# COMPACT_ATOMS: atom_id res chain seq x y z
N MET A 1 -14.83 -20.13 -1.19
CA MET A 1 -14.55 -18.88 -1.93
C MET A 1 -14.51 -17.81 -0.88
N SER A 2 -13.31 -17.37 -0.46
CA SER A 2 -13.19 -16.32 0.54
C SER A 2 -13.86 -15.06 0.00
N ASP A 3 -14.69 -14.42 0.81
CA ASP A 3 -15.39 -13.21 0.43
C ASP A 3 -14.33 -12.11 0.29
N ILE A 4 -14.07 -11.67 -0.93
CA ILE A 4 -13.06 -10.65 -1.27
C ILE A 4 -13.20 -9.41 -0.38
N ARG A 5 -14.44 -9.09 0.04
CA ARG A 5 -14.70 -8.01 1.01
C ARG A 5 -14.00 -8.24 2.34
N GLN A 6 -14.05 -9.45 2.87
CA GLN A 6 -13.43 -9.81 4.14
C GLN A 6 -11.89 -9.74 4.06
N GLU A 7 -11.30 -10.06 2.91
CA GLU A 7 -9.87 -9.88 2.68
C GLU A 7 -9.48 -8.39 2.59
N MET A 8 -10.31 -7.54 1.98
CA MET A 8 -10.08 -6.09 1.93
C MET A 8 -10.27 -5.41 3.29
N ASP A 9 -11.23 -5.85 4.10
CA ASP A 9 -11.43 -5.32 5.46
C ASP A 9 -10.22 -5.64 6.36
N ASN A 10 -9.61 -6.81 6.18
CA ASN A 10 -8.37 -7.19 6.88
C ASN A 10 -7.18 -6.31 6.48
N VAL A 11 -7.07 -5.90 5.21
CA VAL A 11 -6.04 -4.95 4.74
C VAL A 11 -6.16 -3.62 5.48
N ILE A 12 -7.38 -3.09 5.63
CA ILE A 12 -7.61 -1.82 6.32
C ILE A 12 -7.21 -1.93 7.80
N SER A 13 -7.62 -3.00 8.47
CA SER A 13 -7.26 -3.23 9.89
C SER A 13 -5.75 -3.33 10.10
N GLU A 14 -5.02 -3.97 9.18
CA GLU A 14 -3.55 -4.07 9.26
C GLU A 14 -2.84 -2.74 9.00
N LEU A 15 -3.40 -1.88 8.12
CA LEU A 15 -2.89 -0.51 7.94
C LEU A 15 -3.03 0.30 9.24
N GLU A 16 -4.19 0.23 9.88
CA GLU A 16 -4.45 0.93 11.15
C GLU A 16 -3.52 0.46 12.27
N LYS A 17 -3.33 -0.86 12.43
CA LYS A 17 -2.41 -1.44 13.43
C LYS A 17 -0.96 -1.01 13.26
N ARG A 18 -0.53 -0.75 12.03
CA ARG A 18 0.82 -0.26 11.71
C ARG A 18 1.00 1.24 11.98
N GLY A 19 0.00 1.89 12.58
CA GLY A 19 0.06 3.30 12.93
C GLY A 19 -0.12 4.23 11.73
N VAL A 20 -0.56 3.70 10.58
CA VAL A 20 -0.82 4.46 9.35
C VAL A 20 -2.09 5.27 9.55
N ASN A 21 -1.94 6.44 10.15
CA ASN A 21 -2.96 7.47 10.22
C ASN A 21 -2.79 8.47 9.07
N PRO A 22 -3.79 9.32 8.78
CA PRO A 22 -3.72 10.30 7.71
C PRO A 22 -2.49 11.21 7.77
N ASN A 23 -1.88 11.45 8.93
CA ASN A 23 -0.73 12.34 9.16
C ASN A 23 0.63 11.63 9.23
N SER A 24 0.70 10.31 9.02
CA SER A 24 1.94 9.53 9.11
C SER A 24 3.01 10.01 8.12
N TYR A 25 2.63 10.69 7.04
CA TYR A 25 3.54 11.26 6.06
C TYR A 25 4.46 12.37 6.59
N LEU A 26 4.27 12.86 7.82
CA LEU A 26 5.07 13.94 8.41
C LEU A 26 6.39 13.48 9.07
N ASP A 27 6.59 12.17 9.27
CA ASP A 27 7.82 11.65 9.88
C ASP A 27 8.92 11.49 8.81
N PRO A 28 10.09 12.14 8.95
CA PRO A 28 11.21 12.01 8.00
C PRO A 28 11.85 10.60 8.00
N ASN A 29 11.53 9.75 8.97
CA ASN A 29 11.93 8.34 8.99
C ASN A 29 10.84 7.42 8.42
N ASN A 30 9.68 7.94 8.00
CA ASN A 30 8.57 7.09 7.58
C ASN A 30 8.77 6.47 6.21
N VAL A 31 8.39 5.20 6.18
CA VAL A 31 8.26 4.32 5.03
C VAL A 31 7.22 4.92 4.07
N GLY A 32 7.52 4.98 2.76
CA GLY A 32 6.63 5.61 1.78
C GLY A 32 5.27 4.91 1.66
N LEU A 33 4.23 5.62 1.21
CA LEU A 33 2.88 5.05 1.10
C LEU A 33 2.84 3.73 0.29
N GLY A 34 3.60 3.66 -0.80
CA GLY A 34 3.71 2.46 -1.61
C GLY A 34 4.37 1.30 -0.88
N ASP A 35 5.42 1.56 -0.08
CA ASP A 35 6.03 0.54 0.79
C ASP A 35 5.05 0.05 1.86
N VAL A 36 4.25 0.95 2.44
CA VAL A 36 3.22 0.61 3.42
C VAL A 36 2.13 -0.28 2.80
N VAL A 37 1.60 0.13 1.64
CA VAL A 37 0.57 -0.62 0.92
C VAL A 37 1.08 -2.00 0.52
N GLU A 38 2.30 -2.09 -0.01
CA GLU A 38 2.93 -3.38 -0.33
C GLU A 38 3.08 -4.26 0.92
N GLY A 39 3.59 -3.70 2.02
CA GLY A 39 3.80 -4.43 3.26
C GLY A 39 2.51 -4.98 3.88
N VAL A 40 1.38 -4.30 3.68
CA VAL A 40 0.07 -4.80 4.12
C VAL A 40 -0.46 -5.88 3.20
N LEU A 41 -0.43 -5.66 1.89
CA LEU A 41 -0.84 -6.66 0.91
C LEU A 41 -0.08 -7.98 1.13
N GLN A 42 1.23 -7.91 1.34
CA GLN A 42 2.06 -9.07 1.66
C GLN A 42 1.66 -9.73 2.99
N SER A 43 1.33 -8.97 4.05
CA SER A 43 0.93 -9.58 5.33
C SER A 43 -0.39 -10.33 5.30
N VAL A 44 -1.30 -9.96 4.39
CA VAL A 44 -2.55 -10.72 4.17
C VAL A 44 -2.40 -11.80 3.09
N GLY A 45 -1.17 -12.04 2.62
CA GLY A 45 -0.84 -13.08 1.65
C GLY A 45 -1.07 -12.71 0.18
N ILE A 46 -1.30 -11.43 -0.12
CA ILE A 46 -1.43 -10.90 -1.49
C ILE A 46 -0.03 -10.55 -1.99
N THR A 47 0.62 -11.52 -2.63
CA THR A 47 1.89 -11.31 -3.34
C THR A 47 1.64 -10.74 -4.74
N GLU A 48 2.72 -10.37 -5.43
CA GLU A 48 2.64 -9.90 -6.82
C GLU A 48 1.99 -10.94 -7.74
N GLU A 49 2.37 -12.21 -7.58
CA GLU A 49 1.84 -13.35 -8.33
C GLU A 49 0.35 -13.50 -8.09
N ARG A 50 -0.07 -13.46 -6.83
CA ARG A 50 -1.48 -13.59 -6.47
C ARG A 50 -2.31 -12.42 -6.98
N PHE A 51 -1.75 -11.20 -6.95
CA PHE A 51 -2.38 -10.04 -7.56
C PHE A 51 -2.51 -10.19 -9.08
N LYS A 52 -1.47 -10.69 -9.77
CA LYS A 52 -1.51 -10.98 -11.21
C LYS A 52 -2.59 -12.01 -11.56
N GLU A 53 -2.68 -13.09 -10.78
CA GLU A 53 -3.70 -14.13 -10.95
C GLU A 53 -5.12 -13.60 -10.73
N TRP A 54 -5.35 -12.82 -9.67
CA TRP A 54 -6.67 -12.24 -9.36
C TRP A 54 -7.23 -11.36 -10.46
N PHE A 55 -6.36 -10.56 -11.08
CA PHE A 55 -6.78 -9.61 -12.10
C PHE A 55 -6.50 -10.10 -13.53
N GLY A 56 -6.04 -11.35 -13.69
CA GLY A 56 -5.68 -11.92 -14.99
C GLY A 56 -4.59 -11.12 -15.74
N LEU A 57 -3.66 -10.51 -15.01
CA LEU A 57 -2.64 -9.63 -15.55
C LEU A 57 -1.36 -10.40 -15.88
N LYS A 58 -0.81 -10.17 -17.08
CA LYS A 58 0.56 -10.62 -17.40
C LYS A 58 1.63 -9.87 -16.59
N GLU A 59 1.34 -8.61 -16.25
CA GLU A 59 2.22 -7.74 -15.49
C GLU A 59 1.37 -6.77 -14.63
N CYS A 60 1.66 -6.67 -13.34
CA CYS A 60 0.91 -5.75 -12.45
C CYS A 60 1.48 -4.32 -12.45
N ASN A 61 2.70 -4.11 -12.96
CA ASN A 61 3.46 -2.86 -12.82
C ASN A 61 3.61 -2.42 -11.35
N CYS A 62 3.72 -3.38 -10.42
CA CYS A 62 3.67 -3.10 -8.98
C CYS A 62 4.80 -2.18 -8.54
N SER A 63 6.03 -2.34 -9.07
CA SER A 63 7.14 -1.42 -8.79
C SER A 63 6.85 0.01 -9.21
N LYS A 64 6.21 0.22 -10.37
CA LYS A 64 5.82 1.55 -10.85
C LYS A 64 4.71 2.16 -10.00
N ARG A 65 3.70 1.36 -9.63
CA ARG A 65 2.60 1.79 -8.74
C ARG A 65 3.13 2.14 -7.35
N LYS A 66 4.02 1.33 -6.79
CA LYS A 66 4.70 1.56 -5.53
C LYS A 66 5.49 2.87 -5.56
N ALA A 67 6.34 3.07 -6.57
CA ALA A 67 7.12 4.30 -6.73
C ALA A 67 6.21 5.53 -6.87
N TRP A 68 5.11 5.42 -7.61
CA TRP A 68 4.12 6.49 -7.73
C TRP A 68 3.46 6.81 -6.38
N LEU A 69 3.01 5.80 -5.62
CA LEU A 69 2.43 5.98 -4.29
C LEU A 69 3.44 6.60 -3.31
N ASN A 70 4.70 6.16 -3.34
CA ASN A 70 5.79 6.75 -2.56
C ASN A 70 6.03 8.24 -2.91
N SER A 71 5.70 8.66 -4.13
CA SER A 71 5.81 10.06 -4.56
C SER A 71 4.61 10.93 -4.22
N LEU A 72 3.47 10.35 -3.79
CA LEU A 72 2.23 11.11 -3.55
C LEU A 72 2.23 11.98 -2.29
N PHE A 73 3.22 11.82 -1.41
CA PHE A 73 3.30 12.56 -0.15
C PHE A 73 4.59 13.35 0.07
N SER A 74 5.44 13.46 -0.95
CA SER A 74 6.46 14.51 -1.03
C SER A 74 5.82 15.83 -1.47
N TRP A 75 4.82 16.30 -0.72
CA TRP A 75 4.28 17.64 -0.91
C TRP A 75 5.33 18.61 -0.40
N LYS A 76 6.02 19.26 -1.34
CA LYS A 76 6.88 20.42 -1.10
C LYS A 76 6.32 21.22 0.07
N LYS A 77 7.18 21.49 1.06
CA LYS A 77 7.01 22.60 1.99
C LYS A 77 6.61 23.82 1.15
N ASN A 78 5.36 24.26 1.25
CA ASN A 78 5.03 25.62 0.83
C ASN A 78 5.91 26.50 1.72
N GLN A 79 6.94 27.09 1.12
CA GLN A 79 7.66 28.19 1.74
C GLN A 79 6.68 29.35 1.77
N GLY A 80 5.97 29.48 2.90
CA GLY A 80 5.39 30.74 3.36
C GLY A 80 6.43 31.49 4.17
#